data_AF-A0A8J3ZN93-F1
#
_entry.id   AF-A0A8J3ZN93-F1
#
_cell.length_a   1.000
_cell.length_b   1.000
_cell.length_c   1.000
_cell.angle_alpha   90.00
_cell.angle_beta   90.00
_cell.angle_gamma   90.00
#
_symmetry.space_group_name_H-M   'P 1'
#
loop_
_entity.id
_entity.type
_entity.pdbx_description
1 polymer ?
#
loop_
_entity_poly.entity_id
_entity_poly.type
_entity_poly.pdbx_seq_one_letter_code
_entity_poly.pdbx_strand_id
1 'polypeptide(L)'
;MGRMRRNAFGQLYHAPWGRTASRLTHRVLRGIERLAARGRGPLARLAVRYLVRGMVTGHRYTDAEPVLRTLYDARDPRVAELARSGLDRAWSAGGDARTGVWQGMWLLARGDGHHWGRLDHLDGPLPAPARDLILAPDPAARHEPRVRLVAALDDGAGRAGLVVEAAVGHGDRELADVLARTDQPDLLDAVERAFVSGLTSSDRPLWTNELLLAVLRANPMLPRRPTEAGDDTDAALLAVVMDRFDLLDGHDDWQLYQRIEAALRTDPPTDVADRLRRALRRPGPMAEVVRRSAMGGNEEALAAWAETGGHTDDPRWRAAHLFWTRDWPGYDRHDPDGRLLREFLDGPPYEDRRITGMVYIAHRFREIAEEEGRPNPFPPPPPRPARPGSGDDDGRGGGSWPTSYTGDTGFGGHF
;
A
#
# COMPACT_ATOMS: atom_id res chain seq x y z
N MET A 1 -19.39 19.06 39.21
CA MET A 1 -20.35 20.16 38.94
C MET A 1 -19.67 21.28 38.15
N GLY A 2 -19.55 21.12 36.83
CA GLY A 2 -19.02 22.14 35.92
C GLY A 2 -20.09 22.49 34.89
N ARG A 3 -20.56 23.74 34.90
CA ARG A 3 -21.65 24.22 34.03
C ARG A 3 -21.22 24.19 32.55
N MET A 4 -21.84 23.31 31.77
CA MET A 4 -21.99 23.46 30.32
C MET A 4 -22.61 24.83 30.01
N ARG A 5 -21.82 25.77 29.48
CA ARG A 5 -22.36 26.91 28.73
C ARG A 5 -22.81 26.39 27.36
N ARG A 6 -24.07 25.95 27.28
CA ARG A 6 -24.75 25.73 26.01
C ARG A 6 -24.82 27.08 25.27
N ASN A 7 -24.27 27.10 24.05
CA ASN A 7 -24.35 28.22 23.12
C ASN A 7 -25.82 28.58 22.83
N ALA A 8 -26.29 29.69 23.39
CA ALA A 8 -27.63 30.25 23.13
C ALA A 8 -27.81 30.78 21.68
N PHE A 9 -26.78 30.72 20.84
CA PHE A 9 -26.82 31.20 19.45
C PHE A 9 -27.23 30.16 18.40
N GLY A 10 -27.31 28.87 18.77
CA GLY A 10 -27.81 27.82 17.87
C GLY A 10 -29.29 27.96 17.50
N GLN A 11 -30.08 28.70 18.28
CA GLN A 11 -31.51 28.87 18.04
C GLN A 11 -31.88 30.06 17.13
N LEU A 12 -30.99 31.04 16.95
CA LEU A 12 -31.25 32.18 16.03
C LEU A 12 -31.08 31.82 14.54
N TYR A 13 -30.43 30.70 14.22
CA TYR A 13 -30.28 30.22 12.84
C TYR A 13 -31.54 29.56 12.26
N HIS A 14 -32.54 29.23 13.09
CA HIS A 14 -33.80 28.63 12.64
C HIS A 14 -34.93 29.64 12.45
N ALA A 15 -34.74 30.90 12.86
CA ALA A 15 -35.71 31.97 12.59
C ALA A 15 -35.72 32.33 11.09
N PRO A 16 -36.89 32.59 10.47
CA PRO A 16 -37.02 32.97 9.06
C PRO A 16 -36.14 34.16 8.65
N TRP A 17 -35.92 35.09 9.60
CA TRP A 17 -35.10 36.28 9.41
C TRP A 17 -33.60 35.99 9.27
N GLY A 18 -33.08 34.95 9.95
CA GLY A 18 -31.68 34.53 9.83
C GLY A 18 -31.33 33.99 8.44
N ARG A 19 -32.30 33.30 7.80
CA ARG A 19 -32.14 32.79 6.42
C ARG A 19 -32.14 33.91 5.38
N THR A 20 -32.97 34.94 5.56
CA THR A 20 -33.02 36.09 4.64
C THR A 20 -31.78 36.97 4.77
N ALA A 21 -31.33 37.25 6.00
CA ALA A 21 -30.09 38.00 6.23
C ALA A 21 -28.86 37.25 5.69
N SER A 22 -28.76 35.94 5.91
CA SER A 22 -27.69 35.10 5.36
C SER A 22 -27.67 35.12 3.82
N ARG A 23 -28.84 35.03 3.16
CA ARG A 23 -28.94 35.11 1.70
C ARG A 23 -28.53 36.47 1.14
N LEU A 24 -28.91 37.57 1.81
CA LEU A 24 -28.53 38.92 1.39
C LEU A 24 -27.02 39.12 1.53
N THR A 25 -26.43 38.74 2.67
CA THR A 25 -24.99 38.77 2.90
C THR A 25 -24.24 37.96 1.85
N HIS A 26 -24.72 36.75 1.53
CA HIS A 26 -24.11 35.89 0.50
C HIS A 26 -24.14 36.52 -0.90
N ARG A 27 -25.25 37.18 -1.27
CA ARG A 27 -25.35 37.87 -2.57
C ARG A 27 -24.39 39.05 -2.67
N VAL A 28 -24.27 39.83 -1.59
CA VAL A 28 -23.34 40.97 -1.53
C VAL A 28 -21.89 40.47 -1.63
N LEU A 29 -21.53 39.45 -0.86
CA LEU A 29 -20.19 38.85 -0.91
C LEU A 29 -19.85 38.30 -2.30
N ARG A 30 -20.76 37.56 -2.93
CA ARG A 30 -20.61 37.13 -4.34
C ARG A 30 -20.50 38.30 -5.33
N GLY A 31 -21.10 39.44 -5.02
CA GLY A 31 -20.93 40.67 -5.80
C GLY A 31 -19.51 41.21 -5.68
N ILE A 32 -19.00 41.28 -4.45
CA ILE A 32 -17.64 41.73 -4.13
C ILE A 32 -16.60 40.79 -4.73
N GLU A 33 -16.78 39.48 -4.60
CA GLU A 33 -15.93 38.45 -5.22
C GLU A 33 -15.85 38.61 -6.73
N ARG A 34 -17.00 38.73 -7.41
CA ARG A 34 -17.03 38.91 -8.87
C ARG A 34 -16.37 40.22 -9.29
N LEU A 35 -16.54 41.29 -8.50
CA LEU A 35 -15.87 42.56 -8.73
C LEU A 35 -14.35 42.46 -8.53
N ALA A 36 -13.89 41.72 -7.53
CA ALA A 36 -12.47 41.47 -7.29
C ALA A 36 -11.84 40.62 -8.40
N ALA A 37 -12.46 39.50 -8.77
CA ALA A 37 -11.95 38.59 -9.80
C ALA A 37 -12.02 39.19 -11.22
N ARG A 38 -13.14 39.79 -11.60
CA ARG A 38 -13.38 40.20 -13.01
C ARG A 38 -13.23 41.68 -13.27
N GLY A 39 -13.22 42.50 -12.22
CA GLY A 39 -13.07 43.95 -12.33
C GLY A 39 -11.63 44.38 -12.65
N ARG A 40 -11.47 45.67 -12.94
CA ARG A 40 -10.16 46.33 -13.12
C ARG A 40 -10.15 47.65 -12.36
N GLY A 41 -8.96 48.11 -11.96
CA GLY A 41 -8.80 49.45 -11.41
C GLY A 41 -9.21 49.60 -9.93
N PRO A 42 -9.52 50.83 -9.45
CA PRO A 42 -9.67 51.13 -8.02
C PRO A 42 -10.74 50.32 -7.29
N LEU A 43 -11.88 50.05 -7.92
CA LEU A 43 -13.00 49.34 -7.29
C LEU A 43 -12.68 47.85 -7.06
N ALA A 44 -12.02 47.18 -8.01
CA ALA A 44 -11.56 45.80 -7.83
C ALA A 44 -10.52 45.70 -6.70
N ARG A 45 -9.61 46.68 -6.61
CA ARG A 45 -8.63 46.77 -5.52
C ARG A 45 -9.29 47.01 -4.16
N LEU A 46 -10.36 47.80 -4.09
CA LEU A 46 -11.13 47.99 -2.86
C LEU A 46 -11.85 46.70 -2.45
N ALA A 47 -12.44 45.98 -3.42
CA ALA A 47 -13.11 44.71 -3.21
C ALA A 47 -12.17 43.64 -2.63
N VAL A 48 -10.99 43.44 -3.22
CA VAL A 48 -10.01 42.47 -2.68
C VAL A 48 -9.50 42.87 -1.28
N ARG A 49 -9.30 44.17 -1.02
CA ARG A 49 -8.90 44.64 0.32
C ARG A 49 -9.97 44.36 1.37
N TYR A 50 -11.24 44.48 0.99
CA TYR A 50 -12.36 44.12 1.86
C TYR A 50 -12.33 42.62 2.18
N LEU A 51 -12.17 41.76 1.16
CA LEU A 51 -12.07 40.31 1.35
C LEU A 51 -10.86 39.91 2.22
N VAL A 52 -9.69 40.46 1.92
CA VAL A 52 -8.46 40.21 2.70
C VAL A 52 -8.62 40.65 4.15
N ARG A 53 -9.24 41.81 4.41
CA ARG A 53 -9.50 42.28 5.77
C ARG A 53 -10.44 41.34 6.52
N GLY A 54 -11.52 40.89 5.86
CA GLY A 54 -12.46 39.94 6.46
C GLY A 54 -11.77 38.64 6.88
N MET A 55 -10.97 38.06 5.98
CA MET A 55 -10.18 36.84 6.22
C MET A 55 -9.21 37.03 7.39
N VAL A 56 -8.38 38.06 7.38
CA VAL A 56 -7.34 38.30 8.41
C VAL A 56 -7.96 38.60 9.78
N THR A 57 -9.14 39.23 9.83
CA THR A 57 -9.81 39.56 11.11
C THR A 57 -10.69 38.42 11.64
N GLY A 58 -10.72 37.26 10.98
CA GLY A 58 -11.55 36.13 11.40
C GLY A 58 -13.04 36.43 11.33
N HIS A 59 -13.46 37.31 10.42
CA HIS A 59 -14.86 37.63 10.28
C HIS A 59 -15.58 36.42 9.67
N ARG A 60 -16.55 35.85 10.40
CA ARG A 60 -17.24 34.55 10.13
C ARG A 60 -17.82 34.34 8.72
N TYR A 61 -17.78 35.36 7.87
CA TYR A 61 -18.34 35.35 6.52
C TYR A 61 -17.27 35.48 5.43
N THR A 62 -15.99 35.54 5.79
CA THR A 62 -14.90 35.72 4.81
C THR A 62 -13.87 34.62 4.98
N ASP A 63 -14.18 33.46 4.40
CA ASP A 63 -13.24 32.36 4.27
C ASP A 63 -12.08 32.77 3.32
N ALA A 64 -11.00 31.99 3.30
CA ALA A 64 -9.89 32.24 2.38
C ALA A 64 -10.27 32.00 0.91
N GLU A 65 -11.33 31.21 0.66
CA GLU A 65 -11.79 30.82 -0.67
C GLU A 65 -12.05 32.03 -1.61
N PRO A 66 -12.85 33.06 -1.24
CA PRO A 66 -12.98 34.31 -2.00
C PRO A 66 -11.66 34.97 -2.42
N VAL A 67 -10.67 34.98 -1.52
CA VAL A 67 -9.36 35.60 -1.76
C VAL A 67 -8.53 34.73 -2.69
N LEU A 68 -8.56 33.42 -2.52
CA LEU A 68 -7.89 32.45 -3.40
C LEU A 68 -8.50 32.43 -4.81
N ARG A 69 -9.83 32.48 -4.95
CA ARG A 69 -10.46 32.67 -6.27
C ARG A 69 -10.01 33.97 -6.93
N THR A 70 -9.93 35.05 -6.15
CA THR A 70 -9.42 36.32 -6.67
C THR A 70 -7.97 36.18 -7.13
N LEU A 71 -7.12 35.45 -6.40
CA LEU A 71 -5.75 35.16 -6.82
C LEU A 71 -5.70 34.43 -8.18
N TYR A 72 -6.62 33.49 -8.42
CA TYR A 72 -6.64 32.69 -9.66
C TYR A 72 -7.28 33.41 -10.85
N ASP A 73 -8.37 34.13 -10.62
CA ASP A 73 -9.24 34.67 -11.68
C ASP A 73 -8.99 36.15 -12.00
N ALA A 74 -8.18 36.85 -11.19
CA ALA A 74 -7.98 38.30 -11.32
C ALA A 74 -7.44 38.68 -12.71
N ARG A 75 -8.21 39.51 -13.42
CA ARG A 75 -7.79 40.11 -14.70
C ARG A 75 -6.76 41.24 -14.56
N ASP A 76 -6.63 41.81 -13.36
CA ASP A 76 -5.70 42.89 -13.03
C ASP A 76 -4.57 42.32 -12.15
N PRO A 77 -3.31 42.28 -12.63
CA PRO A 77 -2.18 41.71 -11.88
C PRO A 77 -2.00 42.33 -10.48
N ARG A 78 -2.35 43.62 -10.33
CA ARG A 78 -2.26 44.32 -9.03
C ARG A 78 -3.30 43.81 -8.04
N VAL A 79 -4.44 43.30 -8.52
CA VAL A 79 -5.47 42.69 -7.68
C VAL A 79 -5.01 41.30 -7.22
N ALA A 80 -4.40 40.51 -8.11
CA ALA A 80 -3.79 39.24 -7.76
C ALA A 80 -2.67 39.41 -6.71
N GLU A 81 -1.80 40.41 -6.88
CA GLU A 81 -0.74 40.76 -5.93
C GLU A 81 -1.30 41.16 -4.54
N LEU A 82 -2.40 41.92 -4.50
CA LEU A 82 -3.08 42.27 -3.25
C LEU A 82 -3.71 41.04 -2.58
N ALA A 83 -4.32 40.13 -3.36
CA ALA A 83 -4.83 38.88 -2.85
C ALA A 83 -3.71 38.02 -2.26
N ARG A 84 -2.59 37.87 -2.99
CA ARG A 84 -1.39 37.16 -2.54
C ARG A 84 -0.84 37.73 -1.24
N SER A 85 -0.64 39.04 -1.18
CA SER A 85 -0.18 39.73 0.04
C SER A 85 -1.14 39.57 1.22
N GLY A 86 -2.44 39.38 0.95
CA GLY A 86 -3.43 39.07 1.97
C GLY A 86 -3.28 37.65 2.51
N LEU A 87 -3.11 36.68 1.62
CA LEU A 87 -2.89 35.28 1.96
C LEU A 87 -1.57 35.08 2.69
N ASP A 88 -0.49 35.74 2.27
CA ASP A 88 0.80 35.72 2.96
C ASP A 88 0.68 36.23 4.40
N ARG A 89 -0.06 37.33 4.62
CA ARG A 89 -0.31 37.85 5.98
C ARG A 89 -1.15 36.91 6.83
N ALA A 90 -2.21 36.33 6.27
CA ALA A 90 -3.02 35.35 6.99
C ALA A 90 -2.20 34.10 7.34
N TRP A 91 -1.33 33.67 6.42
CA TRP A 91 -0.42 32.56 6.65
C TRP A 91 0.58 32.83 7.78
N SER A 92 1.25 33.98 7.73
CA SER A 92 2.22 34.41 8.75
C SER A 92 1.58 34.64 10.12
N ALA A 93 0.28 34.94 10.18
CA ALA A 93 -0.44 35.04 11.45
C ALA A 93 -0.57 33.68 12.17
N GLY A 94 -0.44 32.56 11.44
CA GLY A 94 -0.56 31.20 11.99
C GLY A 94 -1.99 30.84 12.44
N GLY A 95 -2.12 29.72 13.13
CA GLY A 95 -3.38 29.26 13.75
C GLY A 95 -4.54 29.15 12.75
N ASP A 96 -5.73 29.59 13.18
CA ASP A 96 -6.96 29.50 12.38
C ASP A 96 -6.87 30.19 11.01
N ALA A 97 -6.12 31.28 10.91
CA ALA A 97 -5.95 32.00 9.64
C ALA A 97 -5.16 31.18 8.62
N ARG A 98 -4.06 30.53 9.05
CA ARG A 98 -3.29 29.59 8.22
C ARG A 98 -4.15 28.40 7.82
N THR A 99 -4.83 27.78 8.78
CA THR A 99 -5.72 26.64 8.54
C THR A 99 -6.83 26.99 7.55
N GLY A 100 -7.41 28.20 7.64
CA GLY A 100 -8.41 28.68 6.70
C GLY A 100 -7.88 28.82 5.27
N VAL A 101 -6.65 29.33 5.10
CA VAL A 101 -5.97 29.39 3.79
C VAL A 101 -5.72 27.99 3.24
N TRP A 102 -5.18 27.09 4.05
CA TRP A 102 -4.92 25.69 3.67
C TRP A 102 -6.21 24.98 3.22
N GLN A 103 -7.27 25.05 4.03
CA GLN A 103 -8.55 24.42 3.69
C GLN A 103 -9.18 25.04 2.45
N GLY A 104 -9.17 26.37 2.34
CA GLY A 104 -9.70 27.09 1.17
C GLY A 104 -9.02 26.70 -0.14
N MET A 105 -7.71 26.42 -0.11
CA MET A 105 -6.97 25.96 -1.28
C MET A 105 -7.47 24.61 -1.78
N TRP A 106 -7.56 23.63 -0.89
CA TRP A 106 -8.01 22.28 -1.25
C TRP A 106 -9.47 22.25 -1.65
N LEU A 107 -10.33 23.09 -1.06
CA LEU A 107 -11.72 23.24 -1.51
C LEU A 107 -11.80 23.76 -2.95
N LEU A 108 -10.92 24.66 -3.36
CA LEU A 108 -10.89 25.18 -4.73
C LEU A 108 -10.33 24.19 -5.73
N ALA A 109 -9.31 23.41 -5.35
CA ALA A 109 -8.69 22.43 -6.22
C ALA A 109 -9.64 21.29 -6.64
N ARG A 110 -10.73 21.07 -5.90
CA ARG A 110 -11.68 19.98 -6.13
C ARG A 110 -12.79 20.26 -7.14
N GLY A 111 -12.92 21.49 -7.65
CA GLY A 111 -14.07 21.83 -8.50
C GLY A 111 -15.41 21.83 -7.75
N ASP A 112 -16.37 22.62 -8.23
CA ASP A 112 -17.78 22.70 -7.80
C ASP A 112 -18.09 22.62 -6.28
N GLY A 113 -18.16 23.81 -5.67
CA GLY A 113 -18.24 24.01 -4.22
C GLY A 113 -19.53 23.60 -3.49
N HIS A 114 -20.24 22.53 -3.85
CA HIS A 114 -21.52 22.16 -3.21
C HIS A 114 -21.64 20.71 -2.69
N HIS A 115 -20.64 19.84 -2.81
CA HIS A 115 -20.71 18.47 -2.27
C HIS A 115 -19.82 18.23 -1.05
N TRP A 116 -20.37 18.48 0.14
CA TRP A 116 -19.75 18.21 1.45
C TRP A 116 -19.57 16.70 1.79
N GLY A 117 -19.79 15.79 0.83
CA GLY A 117 -20.01 14.36 1.11
C GLY A 117 -18.85 13.40 0.85
N ARG A 118 -17.80 13.79 0.12
CA ARG A 118 -16.66 12.91 -0.14
C ARG A 118 -15.40 13.75 -0.30
N LEU A 119 -14.49 13.69 0.67
CA LEU A 119 -13.36 14.62 0.88
C LEU A 119 -12.02 14.04 0.40
N ASP A 120 -12.04 13.02 -0.47
CA ASP A 120 -10.88 12.16 -0.67
C ASP A 120 -10.16 12.24 -2.04
N HIS A 121 -10.65 13.02 -3.02
CA HIS A 121 -10.05 13.09 -4.38
C HIS A 121 -9.94 14.52 -4.96
N LEU A 122 -9.01 14.74 -5.89
CA LEU A 122 -8.81 15.98 -6.65
C LEU A 122 -9.24 15.82 -8.11
N ASP A 123 -9.95 16.82 -8.63
CA ASP A 123 -10.44 16.84 -10.02
C ASP A 123 -9.35 17.19 -11.05
N GLY A 124 -8.20 17.71 -10.60
CA GLY A 124 -7.09 18.11 -11.46
C GLY A 124 -5.86 18.59 -10.69
N PRO A 125 -4.80 19.01 -11.41
CA PRO A 125 -3.60 19.56 -10.80
C PRO A 125 -3.89 20.86 -10.04
N LEU A 126 -3.06 21.16 -9.04
CA LEU A 126 -3.15 22.43 -8.34
C LEU A 126 -2.88 23.61 -9.30
N PRO A 127 -3.70 24.67 -9.28
CA PRO A 127 -3.41 25.89 -10.02
C PRO A 127 -2.04 26.46 -9.62
N ALA A 128 -1.26 26.96 -10.58
CA ALA A 128 0.09 27.48 -10.33
C ALA A 128 0.17 28.49 -9.16
N PRO A 129 -0.73 29.48 -9.02
CA PRO A 129 -0.67 30.42 -7.89
C PRO A 129 -0.91 29.76 -6.52
N ALA A 130 -1.67 28.66 -6.50
CA ALA A 130 -1.91 27.84 -5.32
C ALA A 130 -0.64 27.09 -4.94
N ARG A 131 -0.01 26.46 -5.93
CA ARG A 131 1.26 25.75 -5.78
C ARG A 131 2.38 26.68 -5.29
N ASP A 132 2.52 27.85 -5.92
CA ASP A 132 3.46 28.89 -5.50
C ASP A 132 3.19 29.39 -4.07
N LEU A 133 1.95 29.27 -3.58
CA LEU A 133 1.60 29.59 -2.19
C LEU A 133 2.12 28.55 -1.22
N ILE A 134 1.87 27.26 -1.47
CA ILE A 134 2.25 26.18 -0.55
C ILE A 134 3.73 25.80 -0.62
N LEU A 135 4.39 26.05 -1.76
CA LEU A 135 5.82 25.82 -1.93
C LEU A 135 6.69 27.01 -1.51
N ALA A 136 6.08 28.14 -1.14
CA ALA A 136 6.84 29.26 -0.60
C ALA A 136 7.58 28.85 0.69
N PRO A 137 8.78 29.39 0.94
CA PRO A 137 9.51 29.13 2.18
C PRO A 137 8.71 29.49 3.43
N ASP A 138 8.80 28.65 4.46
CA ASP A 138 8.22 28.90 5.78
C ASP A 138 9.20 28.50 6.89
N PRO A 139 9.82 29.47 7.59
CA PRO A 139 10.74 29.17 8.68
C PRO A 139 10.05 28.55 9.90
N ALA A 140 8.71 28.52 9.97
CA ALA A 140 7.97 27.86 11.04
C ALA A 140 7.83 26.35 10.85
N ALA A 141 8.12 25.81 9.65
CA ALA A 141 8.15 24.37 9.41
C ALA A 141 9.20 23.71 10.31
N ARG A 142 8.80 22.63 11.00
CA ARG A 142 9.70 21.83 11.85
C ARG A 142 10.45 20.77 11.05
N HIS A 143 9.88 20.40 9.91
CA HIS A 143 10.38 19.38 8.99
C HIS A 143 10.92 20.03 7.71
N GLU A 144 11.83 19.33 7.05
CA GLU A 144 12.31 19.68 5.72
C GLU A 144 11.38 19.11 4.63
N PRO A 145 11.35 19.69 3.42
CA PRO A 145 11.83 21.03 3.13
C PRO A 145 10.99 22.10 3.88
N ARG A 146 11.62 23.18 4.35
CA ARG A 146 10.95 24.29 5.06
C ARG A 146 10.05 25.15 4.17
N VAL A 147 8.94 24.57 3.74
CA VAL A 147 7.91 25.21 2.93
C VAL A 147 6.58 25.26 3.68
N ARG A 148 5.71 26.16 3.24
CA ARG A 148 4.38 26.36 3.85
C ARG A 148 3.54 25.09 3.92
N LEU A 149 3.59 24.24 2.90
CA LEU A 149 2.92 22.94 2.91
C LEU A 149 3.24 22.14 4.18
N VAL A 150 4.53 22.03 4.49
CA VAL A 150 5.02 21.26 5.64
C VAL A 150 4.61 21.94 6.94
N ALA A 151 4.79 23.26 7.04
CA ALA A 151 4.35 24.04 8.20
C ALA A 151 2.83 23.98 8.47
N ALA A 152 2.01 23.75 7.44
CA ALA A 152 0.57 23.57 7.62
C ALA A 152 0.23 22.21 8.24
N LEU A 153 0.94 21.17 7.84
CA LEU A 153 0.74 19.82 8.38
C LEU A 153 1.22 19.74 9.84
N ASP A 154 2.29 20.45 10.19
CA ASP A 154 2.77 20.57 11.57
C ASP A 154 1.74 21.18 12.53
N ASP A 155 0.87 22.05 12.01
CA ASP A 155 -0.24 22.66 12.75
C ASP A 155 -1.49 21.75 12.78
N GLY A 156 -1.40 20.52 12.28
CA GLY A 156 -2.48 19.53 12.28
C GLY A 156 -3.54 19.78 11.21
N ALA A 157 -3.21 20.52 10.14
CA ALA A 157 -4.20 20.91 9.13
C ALA A 157 -4.74 19.74 8.26
N GLY A 158 -4.20 18.52 8.46
CA GLY A 158 -4.57 17.30 7.72
C GLY A 158 -4.34 17.45 6.21
N ARG A 159 -4.81 16.47 5.41
CA ARG A 159 -4.76 16.47 3.93
C ARG A 159 -3.45 16.04 3.27
N ALA A 160 -2.54 15.37 3.97
CA ALA A 160 -1.35 14.77 3.36
C ALA A 160 -1.69 13.87 2.14
N GLY A 161 -2.79 13.11 2.20
CA GLY A 161 -3.27 12.30 1.07
C GLY A 161 -3.59 13.12 -0.20
N LEU A 162 -4.15 14.32 -0.07
CA LEU A 162 -4.41 15.19 -1.23
C LEU A 162 -3.13 15.76 -1.83
N VAL A 163 -2.09 15.98 -1.01
CA VAL A 163 -0.76 16.36 -1.50
C VAL A 163 -0.18 15.23 -2.35
N VAL A 164 -0.24 14.00 -1.85
CA VAL A 164 0.25 12.82 -2.59
C VAL A 164 -0.55 12.63 -3.87
N GLU A 165 -1.87 12.76 -3.83
CA GLU A 165 -2.71 12.69 -5.03
C GLU A 165 -2.38 13.80 -6.05
N ALA A 166 -2.16 15.03 -5.62
CA ALA A 166 -1.74 16.13 -6.50
C ALA A 166 -0.38 15.85 -7.14
N ALA A 167 0.59 15.38 -6.35
CA ALA A 167 1.92 15.04 -6.83
C ALA A 167 1.87 13.86 -7.81
N VAL A 168 1.35 12.73 -7.35
CA VAL A 168 1.49 11.41 -7.98
C VAL A 168 0.34 11.10 -8.95
N GLY A 169 -0.89 11.48 -8.58
CA GLY A 169 -2.08 11.25 -9.40
C GLY A 169 -2.22 12.24 -10.55
N HIS A 170 -1.81 13.49 -10.34
CA HIS A 170 -1.87 14.57 -11.33
C HIS A 170 -0.51 14.97 -11.91
N GLY A 171 0.57 14.29 -11.52
CA GLY A 171 1.90 14.49 -12.11
C GLY A 171 2.60 15.79 -11.73
N ASP A 172 2.28 16.39 -10.58
CA ASP A 172 2.92 17.61 -10.10
C ASP A 172 4.34 17.33 -9.56
N ARG A 173 5.34 17.63 -10.39
CA ARG A 173 6.75 17.37 -10.10
C ARG A 173 7.31 18.20 -8.96
N GLU A 174 6.81 19.41 -8.74
CA GLU A 174 7.32 20.27 -7.65
C GLU A 174 6.84 19.74 -6.30
N LEU A 175 5.60 19.24 -6.22
CA LEU A 175 5.12 18.55 -5.04
C LEU A 175 5.81 17.20 -4.84
N ALA A 176 6.06 16.45 -5.93
CA ALA A 176 6.82 15.21 -5.84
C ALA A 176 8.24 15.45 -5.30
N ASP A 177 8.90 16.54 -5.68
CA ASP A 177 10.21 16.91 -5.15
C ASP A 177 10.18 17.28 -3.65
N VAL A 178 9.06 17.84 -3.16
CA VAL A 178 8.83 17.99 -1.71
C VAL A 178 8.70 16.63 -1.04
N LEU A 179 7.87 15.73 -1.59
CA LEU A 179 7.67 14.37 -1.05
C LEU A 179 8.96 13.53 -1.08
N ALA A 180 9.84 13.76 -2.06
CA ALA A 180 11.13 13.09 -2.17
C ALA A 180 12.13 13.49 -1.09
N ARG A 181 11.95 14.63 -0.42
CA ARG A 181 12.91 15.19 0.54
C ARG A 181 12.34 15.36 1.94
N THR A 182 11.04 15.09 2.11
CA THR A 182 10.35 15.37 3.36
C THR A 182 10.67 14.38 4.46
N ASP A 183 10.81 14.87 5.70
CA ASP A 183 10.78 14.07 6.92
C ASP A 183 9.48 14.26 7.73
N GLN A 184 8.53 15.05 7.20
CA GLN A 184 7.23 15.26 7.83
C GLN A 184 6.41 13.96 7.90
N PRO A 185 6.01 13.49 9.10
CA PRO A 185 5.39 12.17 9.29
C PRO A 185 4.14 11.95 8.44
N ASP A 186 3.13 12.83 8.50
CA ASP A 186 1.86 12.61 7.80
C ASP A 186 2.01 12.45 6.27
N LEU A 187 2.98 13.14 5.66
CA LEU A 187 3.34 12.98 4.25
C LEU A 187 3.97 11.62 4.00
N LEU A 188 4.88 11.16 4.86
CA LEU A 188 5.46 9.82 4.75
C LEU A 188 4.36 8.75 4.88
N ASP A 189 3.46 8.86 5.86
CA ASP A 189 2.29 7.98 6.02
C ASP A 189 1.38 7.99 4.78
N ALA A 190 1.20 9.15 4.16
CA ALA A 190 0.38 9.28 2.95
C ALA A 190 1.07 8.63 1.73
N VAL A 191 2.39 8.76 1.61
CA VAL A 191 3.17 8.12 0.53
C VAL A 191 3.19 6.60 0.69
N GLU A 192 3.40 6.09 1.91
CA GLU A 192 3.31 4.65 2.21
C GLU A 192 1.93 4.10 1.87
N ARG A 193 0.85 4.78 2.29
CA ARG A 193 -0.52 4.36 1.93
C ARG A 193 -0.78 4.41 0.42
N ALA A 194 -0.21 5.37 -0.30
CA ALA A 194 -0.33 5.42 -1.76
C ALA A 194 0.38 4.23 -2.42
N PHE A 195 1.53 3.80 -1.88
CA PHE A 195 2.20 2.56 -2.31
C PHE A 195 1.31 1.33 -2.08
N VAL A 196 0.78 1.15 -0.86
CA VAL A 196 -0.10 0.01 -0.53
C VAL A 196 -1.37 0.01 -1.40
N SER A 197 -1.99 1.17 -1.60
CA SER A 197 -3.13 1.30 -2.49
C SER A 197 -2.78 0.96 -3.93
N GLY A 198 -1.57 1.29 -4.40
CA GLY A 198 -1.10 0.95 -5.73
C GLY A 198 -0.85 -0.55 -5.93
N LEU A 199 -0.41 -1.27 -4.88
CA LEU A 199 -0.21 -2.72 -4.93
C LEU A 199 -1.50 -3.50 -5.15
N THR A 200 -2.61 -2.97 -4.63
CA THR A 200 -3.93 -3.62 -4.65
C THR A 200 -4.83 -3.11 -5.77
N SER A 201 -4.43 -2.04 -6.48
CA SER A 201 -5.23 -1.43 -7.53
C SER A 201 -5.10 -2.18 -8.86
N SER A 202 -6.22 -2.66 -9.40
CA SER A 202 -6.30 -3.18 -10.77
C SER A 202 -6.23 -2.08 -11.82
N ASP A 203 -6.76 -0.90 -11.51
CA ASP A 203 -6.99 0.18 -12.49
C ASP A 203 -5.73 1.01 -12.71
N ARG A 204 -4.88 1.11 -11.68
CA ARG A 204 -3.61 1.84 -11.72
C ARG A 204 -2.54 1.03 -10.99
N PRO A 205 -1.98 0.00 -11.63
CA PRO A 205 -0.94 -0.80 -11.02
C PRO A 205 0.22 0.09 -10.55
N LEU A 206 0.69 -0.13 -9.33
CA LEU A 206 1.80 0.62 -8.70
C LEU A 206 2.95 0.89 -9.67
N TRP A 207 3.33 -0.14 -10.42
CA TRP A 207 4.47 -0.16 -11.33
C TRP A 207 4.37 0.81 -12.49
N THR A 208 3.16 1.24 -12.83
CA THR A 208 2.92 2.24 -13.88
C THR A 208 3.07 3.68 -13.39
N ASN A 209 3.20 3.89 -12.08
CA ASN A 209 3.34 5.21 -11.48
C ASN A 209 4.81 5.56 -11.23
N GLU A 210 5.49 5.98 -12.31
CA GLU A 210 6.90 6.38 -12.27
C GLU A 210 7.22 7.48 -11.25
N LEU A 211 6.27 8.40 -11.02
CA LEU A 211 6.49 9.51 -10.10
C LEU A 211 6.43 9.06 -8.63
N LEU A 212 5.52 8.14 -8.28
CA LEU A 212 5.51 7.52 -6.97
C LEU A 212 6.80 6.74 -6.73
N LEU A 213 7.23 5.91 -7.69
CA LEU A 213 8.47 5.15 -7.58
C LEU A 213 9.69 6.08 -7.45
N ALA A 214 9.71 7.21 -8.16
CA ALA A 214 10.76 8.22 -8.03
C ALA A 214 10.76 8.86 -6.64
N VAL A 215 9.59 9.23 -6.09
CA VAL A 215 9.45 9.76 -4.73
C VAL A 215 9.95 8.76 -3.70
N LEU A 216 9.50 7.51 -3.78
CA LEU A 216 9.92 6.45 -2.87
C LEU A 216 11.44 6.31 -2.88
N ARG A 217 12.05 6.10 -4.06
CA ARG A 217 13.50 5.92 -4.23
C ARG A 217 14.33 7.11 -3.72
N ALA A 218 13.81 8.32 -3.86
CA ALA A 218 14.53 9.54 -3.50
C ALA A 218 14.44 9.88 -2.00
N ASN A 219 13.41 9.41 -1.29
CA ASN A 219 13.21 9.77 0.11
C ASN A 219 13.90 8.76 1.06
N PRO A 220 15.01 9.14 1.73
CA PRO A 220 15.75 8.23 2.62
C PRO A 220 15.00 7.91 3.93
N MET A 221 13.92 8.63 4.24
CA MET A 221 13.09 8.41 5.42
C MET A 221 12.04 7.31 5.21
N LEU A 222 11.97 6.74 3.98
CA LEU A 222 11.08 5.65 3.63
C LEU A 222 11.81 4.28 3.46
N PRO A 223 11.13 3.16 3.77
CA PRO A 223 9.94 3.12 4.63
C PRO A 223 10.32 3.48 6.06
N ARG A 224 9.34 3.94 6.84
CA ARG A 224 9.54 4.19 8.25
C ARG A 224 9.73 2.87 8.99
N ARG A 225 10.50 2.93 10.08
CA ARG A 225 10.59 1.80 11.00
C ARG A 225 9.21 1.57 11.63
N PRO A 226 8.68 0.32 11.60
CA PRO A 226 7.46 -0.01 12.32
C PRO A 226 7.58 0.44 13.79
N THR A 227 6.60 1.19 14.29
CA THR A 227 6.58 1.63 15.69
C THR A 227 6.22 0.48 16.63
N GLU A 228 5.55 -0.54 16.12
CA GLU A 228 5.21 -1.76 16.83
C GLU A 228 5.63 -2.96 15.98
N ALA A 229 6.01 -4.06 16.64
CA ALA A 229 6.20 -5.34 15.98
C ALA A 229 4.82 -5.82 15.48
N GLY A 230 4.46 -5.38 14.30
CA GLY A 230 3.18 -5.62 13.65
C GLY A 230 3.37 -6.29 12.31
N ASP A 231 2.39 -7.11 11.93
CA ASP A 231 2.33 -7.89 10.71
C ASP A 231 1.97 -7.02 9.48
N ASP A 232 2.57 -5.83 9.37
CA ASP A 232 2.39 -4.97 8.20
C ASP A 232 3.29 -5.46 7.07
N THR A 233 2.85 -6.54 6.42
CA THR A 233 3.57 -7.15 5.30
C THR A 233 3.68 -6.19 4.11
N ASP A 234 2.76 -5.24 3.95
CA ASP A 234 2.82 -4.26 2.86
C ASP A 234 3.95 -3.25 3.10
N ALA A 235 4.20 -2.84 4.35
CA ALA A 235 5.37 -2.06 4.72
C ALA A 235 6.69 -2.84 4.52
N ALA A 236 6.72 -4.14 4.81
CA ALA A 236 7.87 -5.00 4.54
C ALA A 236 8.18 -5.08 3.04
N LEU A 237 7.14 -5.18 2.19
CA LEU A 237 7.31 -5.15 0.74
C LEU A 237 7.89 -3.81 0.27
N LEU A 238 7.45 -2.69 0.85
CA LEU A 238 8.06 -1.38 0.57
C LEU A 238 9.55 -1.36 0.95
N ALA A 239 9.92 -1.94 2.09
CA ALA A 239 11.32 -2.07 2.50
C ALA A 239 12.15 -2.86 1.48
N VAL A 240 11.61 -3.95 0.92
CA VAL A 240 12.25 -4.70 -0.16
C VAL A 240 12.43 -3.84 -1.40
N VAL A 241 11.38 -3.13 -1.84
CA VAL A 241 11.43 -2.23 -3.01
C VAL A 241 12.48 -1.12 -2.79
N MET A 242 12.68 -0.68 -1.56
CA MET A 242 13.66 0.34 -1.18
C MET A 242 15.06 -0.19 -0.86
N ASP A 243 15.31 -1.50 -1.02
CA ASP A 243 16.57 -2.16 -0.68
C ASP A 243 16.96 -2.01 0.82
N ARG A 244 15.95 -1.85 1.68
CA ARG A 244 16.04 -1.69 3.14
C ARG A 244 15.80 -3.01 3.86
N PHE A 245 16.60 -4.01 3.51
CA PHE A 245 16.52 -5.37 4.06
C PHE A 245 16.72 -5.43 5.58
N ASP A 246 17.37 -4.42 6.17
CA ASP A 246 17.51 -4.24 7.61
C ASP A 246 16.17 -4.12 8.36
N LEU A 247 15.09 -3.84 7.64
CA LEU A 247 13.76 -3.64 8.20
C LEU A 247 12.84 -4.87 8.09
N LEU A 248 13.31 -5.99 7.52
CA LEU A 248 12.45 -7.18 7.37
C LEU A 248 12.43 -8.06 8.62
N ASP A 249 13.33 -7.84 9.57
CA ASP A 249 13.41 -8.64 10.78
C ASP A 249 12.14 -8.47 11.62
N GLY A 250 11.49 -9.58 11.96
CA GLY A 250 10.26 -9.60 12.76
C GLY A 250 8.95 -9.67 11.96
N HIS A 251 9.02 -9.63 10.62
CA HIS A 251 7.86 -9.92 9.77
C HIS A 251 7.64 -11.43 9.58
N ASP A 252 6.41 -11.83 9.28
CA ASP A 252 6.09 -13.22 8.92
C ASP A 252 6.66 -13.55 7.53
N ASP A 253 7.65 -14.44 7.47
CA ASP A 253 8.33 -14.80 6.23
C ASP A 253 7.39 -15.39 5.18
N TRP A 254 6.35 -16.10 5.61
CA TRP A 254 5.41 -16.72 4.68
C TRP A 254 4.52 -15.68 4.00
N GLN A 255 3.97 -14.74 4.76
CA GLN A 255 3.20 -13.62 4.21
C GLN A 255 4.07 -12.73 3.32
N LEU A 256 5.29 -12.40 3.75
CA LEU A 256 6.22 -11.61 2.95
C LEU A 256 6.58 -12.31 1.64
N TYR A 257 6.85 -13.62 1.67
CA TYR A 257 7.05 -14.42 0.47
C TYR A 257 5.85 -14.32 -0.49
N GLN A 258 4.63 -14.52 0.01
CA GLN A 258 3.42 -14.43 -0.81
C GLN A 258 3.24 -13.05 -1.44
N ARG A 259 3.57 -11.97 -0.71
CA ARG A 259 3.50 -10.60 -1.25
C ARG A 259 4.59 -10.33 -2.28
N ILE A 260 5.82 -10.81 -2.08
CA ILE A 260 6.89 -10.72 -3.08
C ILE A 260 6.51 -11.48 -4.36
N GLU A 261 6.00 -12.71 -4.22
CA GLU A 261 5.53 -13.52 -5.35
C GLU A 261 4.39 -12.83 -6.11
N ALA A 262 3.39 -12.30 -5.40
CA ALA A 262 2.30 -11.55 -6.00
C ALA A 262 2.81 -10.31 -6.75
N ALA A 263 3.77 -9.58 -6.17
CA ALA A 263 4.39 -8.43 -6.83
C ALA A 263 5.15 -8.84 -8.10
N LEU A 264 5.94 -9.92 -8.08
CA LEU A 264 6.67 -10.40 -9.26
C LEU A 264 5.73 -10.77 -10.43
N ARG A 265 4.53 -11.29 -10.14
CA ARG A 265 3.52 -11.62 -11.16
C ARG A 265 2.91 -10.39 -11.86
N THR A 266 3.09 -9.21 -11.31
CA THR A 266 2.55 -7.96 -11.87
C THR A 266 3.54 -7.23 -12.79
N ASP A 267 4.61 -7.92 -13.20
CA ASP A 267 5.66 -7.43 -14.10
C ASP A 267 6.25 -6.07 -13.67
N PRO A 268 6.84 -6.01 -12.44
CA PRO A 268 7.41 -4.77 -11.94
C PRO A 268 8.63 -4.34 -12.78
N PRO A 269 9.06 -3.07 -12.72
CA PRO A 269 10.25 -2.61 -13.42
C PRO A 269 11.46 -3.46 -13.03
N THR A 270 12.39 -3.71 -13.97
CA THR A 270 13.50 -4.67 -13.79
C THR A 270 14.29 -4.44 -12.49
N ASP A 271 14.59 -3.18 -12.15
CA ASP A 271 15.33 -2.87 -10.93
C ASP A 271 14.56 -3.20 -9.64
N VAL A 272 13.22 -3.16 -9.69
CA VAL A 272 12.34 -3.58 -8.60
C VAL A 272 12.23 -5.10 -8.55
N ALA A 273 12.05 -5.76 -9.70
CA ALA A 273 12.05 -7.22 -9.81
C ALA A 273 13.34 -7.82 -9.23
N ASP A 274 14.49 -7.21 -9.51
CA ASP A 274 15.79 -7.66 -9.01
C ASP A 274 15.90 -7.52 -7.48
N ARG A 275 15.33 -6.45 -6.89
CA ARG A 275 15.25 -6.28 -5.42
C ARG A 275 14.35 -7.32 -4.78
N LEU A 276 13.18 -7.57 -5.38
CA LEU A 276 12.24 -8.60 -4.96
C LEU A 276 12.90 -9.99 -4.98
N ARG A 277 13.57 -10.35 -6.07
CA ARG A 277 14.33 -11.62 -6.16
C ARG A 277 15.51 -11.68 -5.18
N ARG A 278 16.21 -10.56 -4.95
CA ARG A 278 17.27 -10.49 -3.91
C ARG A 278 16.70 -10.79 -2.52
N ALA A 279 15.51 -10.31 -2.19
CA ALA A 279 14.87 -10.60 -0.92
C ALA A 279 14.57 -12.10 -0.75
N LEU A 280 14.13 -12.80 -1.81
CA LEU A 280 13.92 -14.26 -1.79
C LEU A 280 15.20 -15.07 -1.57
N ARG A 281 16.37 -14.52 -1.94
CA ARG A 281 17.67 -15.19 -1.78
C ARG A 281 18.33 -14.96 -0.42
N ARG A 282 17.68 -14.20 0.48
CA ARG A 282 18.25 -13.90 1.79
C ARG A 282 18.37 -15.16 2.64
N PRO A 283 19.45 -15.30 3.42
CA PRO A 283 19.54 -16.34 4.43
C PRO A 283 18.53 -16.08 5.56
N GLY A 284 18.24 -17.13 6.34
CA GLY A 284 17.32 -17.05 7.48
C GLY A 284 16.00 -17.78 7.23
N PRO A 285 14.96 -17.52 8.03
CA PRO A 285 13.71 -18.26 7.95
C PRO A 285 12.93 -18.07 6.63
N MET A 286 13.14 -16.96 5.90
CA MET A 286 12.70 -16.81 4.50
C MET A 286 13.24 -17.92 3.57
N ALA A 287 14.47 -18.39 3.76
CA ALA A 287 15.04 -19.45 2.93
C ALA A 287 14.26 -20.78 3.06
N GLU A 288 13.72 -21.06 4.25
CA GLU A 288 12.85 -22.22 4.47
C GLU A 288 11.55 -22.11 3.67
N VAL A 289 10.95 -20.92 3.67
CA VAL A 289 9.72 -20.63 2.92
C VAL A 289 9.97 -20.79 1.42
N VAL A 290 11.01 -20.14 0.89
CA VAL A 290 11.39 -20.21 -0.52
C VAL A 290 11.66 -21.65 -0.93
N ARG A 291 12.40 -22.40 -0.12
CA ARG A 291 12.68 -23.82 -0.37
C ARG A 291 11.39 -24.65 -0.43
N ARG A 292 10.47 -24.47 0.52
CA ARG A 292 9.16 -25.17 0.51
C ARG A 292 8.35 -24.82 -0.74
N SER A 293 8.29 -23.54 -1.11
CA SER A 293 7.56 -23.09 -2.29
C SER A 293 8.18 -23.56 -3.60
N ALA A 294 9.52 -23.64 -3.69
CA ALA A 294 10.23 -24.19 -4.83
C ALA A 294 9.86 -25.65 -5.10
N MET A 295 9.78 -26.46 -4.04
CA MET A 295 9.29 -27.85 -4.17
C MET A 295 7.84 -27.91 -4.62
N GLY A 296 7.02 -26.94 -4.21
CA GLY A 296 5.66 -26.78 -4.72
C GLY A 296 5.57 -26.46 -6.21
N GLY A 297 6.69 -26.33 -6.93
CA GLY A 297 6.74 -26.00 -8.35
C GLY A 297 6.67 -24.51 -8.65
N ASN A 298 6.84 -23.64 -7.66
CA ASN A 298 6.93 -22.21 -7.91
C ASN A 298 8.25 -21.86 -8.61
N GLU A 299 8.17 -21.29 -9.82
CA GLU A 299 9.33 -20.98 -10.66
C GLU A 299 10.25 -19.90 -10.06
N GLU A 300 9.70 -18.82 -9.49
CA GLU A 300 10.50 -17.74 -8.86
C GLU A 300 11.21 -18.23 -7.59
N ALA A 301 10.53 -19.06 -6.79
CA ALA A 301 11.14 -19.68 -5.62
C ALA A 301 12.22 -20.69 -6.02
N LEU A 302 12.00 -21.47 -7.09
CA LEU A 302 13.00 -22.39 -7.62
C LEU A 302 14.23 -21.65 -8.13
N ALA A 303 14.04 -20.57 -8.89
CA ALA A 303 15.14 -19.72 -9.37
C ALA A 303 15.92 -19.12 -8.18
N ALA A 304 15.24 -18.56 -7.20
CA ALA A 304 15.86 -18.02 -6.00
C ALA A 304 16.65 -19.10 -5.23
N TRP A 305 16.07 -20.28 -5.04
CA TRP A 305 16.75 -21.38 -4.33
C TRP A 305 17.98 -21.89 -5.09
N ALA A 306 17.87 -22.05 -6.41
CA ALA A 306 18.98 -22.47 -7.26
C ALA A 306 20.15 -21.48 -7.22
N GLU A 307 19.88 -20.17 -7.24
CA GLU A 307 20.91 -19.13 -7.14
C GLU A 307 21.61 -19.10 -5.79
N THR A 308 20.93 -19.53 -4.71
CA THR A 308 21.59 -19.74 -3.42
C THR A 308 22.43 -21.02 -3.39
N GLY A 309 22.49 -21.81 -4.47
CA GLY A 309 23.21 -23.09 -4.52
C GLY A 309 22.56 -24.21 -3.71
N GLY A 310 21.26 -24.05 -3.38
CA GLY A 310 20.53 -25.04 -2.61
C GLY A 310 21.07 -25.28 -1.20
N HIS A 311 21.72 -24.29 -0.57
CA HIS A 311 22.35 -24.48 0.74
C HIS A 311 21.30 -24.85 1.81
N THR A 312 21.51 -26.01 2.42
CA THR A 312 20.68 -26.58 3.48
C THR A 312 21.56 -27.50 4.33
N ASP A 313 21.34 -27.49 5.65
CA ASP A 313 22.03 -28.40 6.56
C ASP A 313 21.49 -29.84 6.46
N ASP A 314 20.27 -30.01 5.94
CA ASP A 314 19.67 -31.32 5.70
C ASP A 314 20.10 -31.91 4.35
N PRO A 315 20.87 -33.01 4.31
CA PRO A 315 21.35 -33.61 3.07
C PRO A 315 20.23 -34.15 2.17
N ARG A 316 19.06 -34.47 2.72
CA ARG A 316 17.88 -34.94 1.97
C ARG A 316 17.32 -33.85 1.07
N TRP A 317 17.23 -32.64 1.61
CA TRP A 317 16.82 -31.44 0.87
C TRP A 317 17.80 -31.08 -0.25
N ARG A 318 19.11 -31.28 -0.02
CA ARG A 318 20.12 -31.06 -1.05
C ARG A 318 20.00 -32.08 -2.19
N ALA A 319 19.74 -33.35 -1.89
CA ALA A 319 19.47 -34.37 -2.91
C ALA A 319 18.23 -34.01 -3.74
N ALA A 320 17.14 -33.62 -3.08
CA ALA A 320 15.92 -33.15 -3.73
C ALA A 320 16.16 -31.95 -4.66
N HIS A 321 16.89 -30.93 -4.19
CA HIS A 321 17.28 -29.76 -4.98
C HIS A 321 18.04 -30.14 -6.26
N LEU A 322 19.12 -30.92 -6.13
CA LEU A 322 20.00 -31.28 -7.23
C LEU A 322 19.25 -32.08 -8.30
N PHE A 323 18.37 -32.98 -7.87
CA PHE A 323 17.51 -33.73 -8.79
C PHE A 323 16.48 -32.83 -9.47
N TRP A 324 15.82 -31.94 -8.72
CA TRP A 324 14.79 -31.04 -9.26
C TRP A 324 15.36 -30.04 -10.27
N THR A 325 16.55 -29.50 -9.99
CA THR A 325 17.28 -28.57 -10.88
C THR A 325 18.07 -29.27 -11.97
N ARG A 326 18.04 -30.61 -12.03
CA ARG A 326 18.75 -31.45 -13.00
C ARG A 326 20.27 -31.26 -12.99
N ASP A 327 20.85 -30.89 -11.84
CA ASP A 327 22.31 -30.93 -11.63
C ASP A 327 22.74 -32.38 -11.43
N TRP A 328 22.76 -33.14 -12.53
CA TRP A 328 23.06 -34.56 -12.54
C TRP A 328 24.44 -34.91 -11.96
N PRO A 329 25.55 -34.24 -12.35
CA PRO A 329 26.85 -34.52 -11.74
C PRO A 329 26.88 -34.22 -10.23
N GLY A 330 26.17 -33.18 -9.79
CA GLY A 330 26.02 -32.87 -8.37
C GLY A 330 25.20 -33.94 -7.64
N TYR A 331 24.06 -34.33 -8.20
CA TYR A 331 23.16 -35.34 -7.66
C TYR A 331 23.85 -36.70 -7.52
N ASP A 332 24.48 -37.20 -8.59
CA ASP A 332 25.14 -38.51 -8.60
C ASP A 332 26.32 -38.58 -7.61
N ARG A 333 26.97 -37.44 -7.31
CA ARG A 333 28.01 -37.33 -6.29
C ARG A 333 27.44 -37.29 -4.87
N HIS A 334 26.30 -36.62 -4.69
CA HIS A 334 25.70 -36.36 -3.38
C HIS A 334 24.80 -37.51 -2.89
N ASP A 335 24.07 -38.14 -3.81
CA ASP A 335 23.10 -39.21 -3.55
C ASP A 335 23.22 -40.35 -4.60
N PRO A 336 24.36 -41.05 -4.67
CA PRO A 336 24.65 -42.01 -5.75
C PRO A 336 23.69 -43.20 -5.83
N ASP A 337 23.07 -43.57 -4.70
CA ASP A 337 22.10 -44.68 -4.60
C ASP A 337 20.64 -44.19 -4.55
N GLY A 338 20.42 -42.88 -4.62
CA GLY A 338 19.10 -42.25 -4.51
C GLY A 338 18.44 -42.37 -3.13
N ARG A 339 19.18 -42.78 -2.09
CA ARG A 339 18.62 -43.03 -0.76
C ARG A 339 18.17 -41.72 -0.10
N LEU A 340 18.94 -40.64 -0.21
CA LEU A 340 18.59 -39.37 0.41
C LEU A 340 17.32 -38.78 -0.23
N LEU A 341 17.19 -38.91 -1.56
CA LEU A 341 15.97 -38.52 -2.26
C LEU A 341 14.77 -39.37 -1.82
N ARG A 342 14.92 -40.69 -1.70
CA ARG A 342 13.84 -41.55 -1.17
C ARG A 342 13.47 -41.17 0.28
N GLU A 343 14.44 -40.95 1.14
CA GLU A 343 14.21 -40.51 2.53
C GLU A 343 13.55 -39.12 2.62
N PHE A 344 13.85 -38.20 1.68
CA PHE A 344 13.14 -36.93 1.55
C PHE A 344 11.65 -37.15 1.23
N LEU A 345 11.37 -38.07 0.31
CA LEU A 345 10.02 -38.35 -0.18
C LEU A 345 9.20 -39.23 0.79
N ASP A 346 9.86 -40.11 1.54
CA ASP A 346 9.28 -40.99 2.57
C ASP A 346 9.18 -40.33 3.96
N GLY A 347 9.89 -39.22 4.17
CA GLY A 347 9.92 -38.50 5.44
C GLY A 347 8.52 -38.13 5.91
N PRO A 348 8.26 -38.07 7.24
CA PRO A 348 6.95 -37.73 7.76
C PRO A 348 6.49 -36.45 7.07
N PRO A 349 5.28 -36.45 6.48
CA PRO A 349 4.76 -35.25 5.88
C PRO A 349 4.84 -34.20 6.97
N TYR A 350 5.45 -33.06 6.66
CA TYR A 350 5.39 -31.84 7.47
C TYR A 350 4.08 -31.87 8.26
N GLU A 351 4.16 -31.82 9.60
CA GLU A 351 3.04 -32.14 10.50
C GLU A 351 1.73 -31.37 10.17
N ASP A 352 1.81 -30.36 9.31
CA ASP A 352 0.70 -29.73 8.63
C ASP A 352 0.20 -30.53 7.39
N ARG A 353 -0.73 -31.47 7.61
CA ARG A 353 -1.41 -32.34 6.63
C ARG A 353 -2.23 -31.62 5.54
N ARG A 354 -2.02 -30.32 5.28
CA ARG A 354 -2.75 -29.54 4.26
C ARG A 354 -2.10 -29.55 2.86
N ILE A 355 -0.96 -30.21 2.70
CA ILE A 355 -0.19 -30.14 1.45
C ILE A 355 -0.69 -31.17 0.42
N THR A 356 -1.71 -30.80 -0.35
CA THR A 356 -2.00 -31.38 -1.69
C THR A 356 -0.74 -31.38 -2.59
N GLY A 357 0.23 -30.52 -2.29
CA GLY A 357 1.51 -30.41 -2.99
C GLY A 357 2.43 -31.64 -2.94
N MET A 358 2.32 -32.58 -1.98
CA MET A 358 3.23 -33.74 -1.93
C MET A 358 2.97 -34.73 -3.08
N VAL A 359 1.70 -34.91 -3.48
CA VAL A 359 1.35 -35.71 -4.66
C VAL A 359 1.92 -35.06 -5.92
N TYR A 360 1.84 -33.73 -6.01
CA TYR A 360 2.40 -32.96 -7.11
C TYR A 360 3.94 -33.08 -7.16
N ILE A 361 4.61 -32.93 -6.02
CA ILE A 361 6.07 -33.11 -5.89
C ILE A 361 6.47 -34.49 -6.39
N ALA A 362 5.85 -35.54 -5.85
CA ALA A 362 6.14 -36.92 -6.23
C ALA A 362 5.94 -37.18 -7.73
N HIS A 363 4.85 -36.63 -8.30
CA HIS A 363 4.58 -36.71 -9.73
C HIS A 363 5.69 -36.01 -10.54
N ARG A 364 6.07 -34.79 -10.14
CA ARG A 364 7.08 -34.01 -10.85
C ARG A 364 8.46 -34.67 -10.83
N PHE A 365 8.84 -35.29 -9.70
CA PHE A 365 10.06 -36.10 -9.62
C PHE A 365 10.05 -37.29 -10.59
N ARG A 366 8.90 -37.95 -10.78
CA ARG A 366 8.76 -39.03 -11.77
C ARG A 366 8.89 -38.51 -13.19
N GLU A 367 8.22 -37.40 -13.51
CA GLU A 367 8.32 -36.77 -14.82
C GLU A 367 9.77 -36.43 -15.15
N ILE A 368 10.49 -35.76 -14.24
CA ILE A 368 11.91 -35.44 -14.43
C ILE A 368 12.74 -36.71 -14.62
N ALA A 369 12.46 -37.76 -13.83
CA ALA A 369 13.17 -39.03 -13.97
C ALA A 369 12.95 -39.67 -15.34
N GLU A 370 11.70 -39.70 -15.81
CA GLU A 370 11.31 -40.25 -17.11
C GLU A 370 11.89 -39.44 -18.28
N GLU A 371 11.79 -38.11 -18.22
CA GLU A 371 12.34 -37.18 -19.22
C GLU A 371 13.85 -37.36 -19.42
N GLU A 372 14.58 -37.70 -18.35
CA GLU A 372 16.04 -37.71 -18.31
C GLU A 372 16.62 -39.14 -18.26
N GLY A 373 15.77 -40.15 -18.41
CA GLY A 373 16.16 -41.57 -18.40
C GLY A 373 16.74 -42.05 -17.07
N ARG A 374 16.34 -41.43 -15.95
CA ARG A 374 16.76 -41.78 -14.60
C ARG A 374 15.84 -42.84 -13.98
N PRO A 375 16.33 -43.64 -13.01
CA PRO A 375 15.48 -44.53 -12.24
C PRO A 375 14.35 -43.76 -11.56
N ASN A 376 13.13 -44.29 -11.62
CA ASN A 376 11.99 -43.71 -10.93
C ASN A 376 12.29 -43.66 -9.42
N PRO A 377 12.26 -42.48 -8.77
CA PRO A 377 12.52 -42.35 -7.34
C PRO A 377 11.46 -43.04 -6.46
N PHE A 378 10.32 -43.42 -7.05
CA PHE A 378 9.26 -44.23 -6.47
C PHE A 378 9.10 -45.54 -7.24
N PRO A 379 10.03 -46.50 -7.10
CA PRO A 379 9.79 -47.82 -7.67
C PRO A 379 8.49 -48.37 -7.06
N PRO A 380 7.63 -49.04 -7.85
CA PRO A 380 6.47 -49.72 -7.29
C PRO A 380 6.96 -50.62 -6.15
N PRO A 381 6.21 -50.73 -5.04
CA PRO A 381 6.60 -51.61 -3.96
C PRO A 381 6.85 -53.01 -4.55
N PRO A 382 7.90 -53.72 -4.08
CA PRO A 382 8.18 -55.05 -4.58
C PRO A 382 6.89 -55.87 -4.49
N PRO A 383 6.57 -56.67 -5.53
CA PRO A 383 5.34 -57.45 -5.55
C PRO A 383 5.26 -58.18 -4.22
N ARG A 384 4.15 -57.98 -3.49
CA ARG A 384 3.95 -58.63 -2.19
C ARG A 384 4.26 -60.11 -2.40
N PRO A 385 5.15 -60.72 -1.59
CA PRO A 385 5.43 -62.14 -1.73
C PRO A 385 4.07 -62.83 -1.75
N ALA A 386 3.82 -63.58 -2.83
CA ALA A 386 2.55 -64.27 -3.02
C ALA A 386 2.25 -64.92 -1.69
N ARG A 387 1.16 -64.50 -1.03
CA ARG A 387 0.75 -65.11 0.24
C ARG A 387 0.81 -66.60 -0.05
N PRO A 388 1.67 -67.37 0.66
CA PRO A 388 1.81 -68.78 0.38
C PRO A 388 0.40 -69.31 0.35
N GLY A 389 0.03 -69.86 -0.82
CA GLY A 389 -1.35 -70.23 -1.10
C GLY A 389 -1.87 -70.92 0.14
N SER A 390 -2.90 -70.33 0.75
CA SER A 390 -3.86 -71.12 1.51
C SER A 390 -4.47 -72.06 0.47
N GLY A 391 -3.72 -73.10 0.12
CA GLY A 391 -4.21 -74.23 -0.62
C GLY A 391 -5.38 -74.73 0.19
N ASP A 392 -6.55 -74.67 -0.42
CA ASP A 392 -7.55 -75.70 -0.35
C ASP A 392 -7.58 -76.44 0.99
N ASP A 393 -8.12 -75.77 2.00
CA ASP A 393 -8.91 -76.49 3.00
C ASP A 393 -10.37 -76.40 2.52
N ASP A 394 -10.68 -77.29 1.58
CA ASP A 394 -12.02 -77.67 1.20
C ASP A 394 -12.74 -78.16 2.46
N GLY A 395 -13.56 -77.28 3.03
CA GLY A 395 -14.73 -77.67 3.80
C GLY A 395 -14.59 -77.50 5.31
N ARG A 396 -15.20 -76.42 5.82
CA ARG A 396 -16.44 -76.50 6.61
C ARG A 396 -16.76 -75.15 7.25
N GLY A 397 -18.04 -74.81 7.21
CA GLY A 397 -18.67 -74.09 8.31
C GLY A 397 -19.05 -72.67 7.98
N GLY A 398 -20.36 -72.46 7.82
CA GLY A 398 -20.94 -71.16 7.67
C GLY A 398 -20.70 -70.26 8.87
N GLY A 399 -20.59 -68.97 8.57
CA GLY A 399 -20.60 -67.88 9.52
C GLY A 399 -21.13 -66.66 8.80
N SER A 400 -22.45 -66.61 8.64
CA SER A 400 -23.19 -65.44 8.21
C SER A 400 -22.81 -64.25 9.08
N TRP A 401 -22.11 -63.26 8.50
CA TRP A 401 -22.01 -61.95 9.12
C TRP A 401 -23.36 -61.23 8.91
N PRO A 402 -24.04 -60.80 9.99
CA PRO A 402 -25.34 -60.16 9.86
C PRO A 402 -25.17 -58.78 9.22
N THR A 403 -25.74 -58.65 8.02
CA THR A 403 -26.15 -57.35 7.47
C THR A 403 -27.34 -56.86 8.28
N SER A 404 -27.07 -56.18 9.39
CA SER A 404 -28.05 -55.35 10.08
C SER A 404 -27.35 -54.12 10.67
N TYR A 405 -27.21 -53.09 9.83
CA TYR A 405 -27.19 -51.71 10.30
C TYR A 405 -28.14 -50.89 9.41
N THR A 406 -29.43 -51.11 9.65
CA THR A 406 -30.49 -50.15 9.40
C THR A 406 -30.65 -49.29 10.66
N GLY A 407 -30.51 -47.97 10.48
CA GLY A 407 -30.68 -46.92 11.48
C GLY A 407 -29.92 -45.71 10.91
N ASP A 408 -30.52 -44.83 10.12
CA ASP A 408 -31.70 -44.00 10.44
C ASP A 408 -31.64 -43.44 11.86
N THR A 409 -30.72 -42.51 12.08
CA THR A 409 -30.92 -41.37 12.98
C THR A 409 -30.09 -40.17 12.53
N GLY A 410 -30.78 -39.06 12.25
CA GLY A 410 -30.35 -37.76 12.76
C GLY A 410 -29.50 -36.87 11.86
N PHE A 411 -30.07 -36.43 10.72
CA PHE A 411 -29.79 -35.07 10.25
C PHE A 411 -30.48 -34.07 11.18
N GLY A 412 -29.71 -33.26 11.90
CA GLY A 412 -30.23 -32.11 12.63
C GLY A 412 -29.23 -31.49 13.60
N GLY A 413 -28.81 -30.25 13.33
CA GLY A 413 -28.29 -29.35 14.36
C GLY A 413 -27.10 -28.47 13.97
N HIS A 414 -27.43 -27.26 13.48
CA HIS A 414 -26.79 -25.97 13.78
C HIS A 414 -25.28 -25.92 14.08
N PHE A 415 -24.50 -25.29 13.18
CA PHE A 415 -23.92 -23.95 13.34
C PHE A 415 -23.62 -23.34 11.96
#